data_AF-A0A2M9TWE3-F1
#
_entry.id   AF-A0A2M9TWE3-F1
#
_cell.length_a   1.000
_cell.length_b   1.000
_cell.length_c   1.000
_cell.angle_alpha   90.00
_cell.angle_beta   90.00
_cell.angle_gamma   90.00
#
_symmetry.space_group_name_H-M   'P 1'
#
loop_
_entity.id
_entity.type
_entity.pdbx_description
1 polymer ?
#
loop_
_entity_poly.entity_id
_entity_poly.type
_entity_poly.pdbx_seq_one_letter_code
_entity_poly.pdbx_strand_id
1 'polypeptide(L)'
;MKKITFFIFSILLSTLSYAQLVTPGTGVYYNLSELSDLDPSILSFDGTKYTLSEDLTIAGDDGLIINTTDTLLVDADKRITVEGQFIIDIPDNEPKFVLRATDTLNPFDGIRYQDLSAGLFNNVEITYSGGLKVVTSDFVIKNSYLSYNVSGAATGSTISLSNGAPLIQNNTFYKNDLPAVGSGANQEVSAHILNNVIEKNTQSNQNRPQLNMGPTGSDTLKIKGNTIIGDPVMTKVGGISVSNFLSYNIIAEIEDNVILNNRYGITVAGGNAYAMIKGNIIEDNNTENNPALGGSGISLSSSNDSQTIIARENEIRGNLWGITVINQASIDLGTDTDLGYNRFSDNGNNGITYALYNNTSMDLSAMGNCWIESNESAGTTEIENVIFHKNDDSTLGLVDFSQWTCSTLGTELPKLSQINIYPNPASNEIHFNNVNEFKTLKFYNINGQLMKEVELIQNENKINLSIPQGLYFLKFSSDQHEITEKLIIK
;
A
#
# COMPACT_ATOMS: atom_id res chain seq x y z
N MET A 1 -51.74 46.22 46.18
CA MET A 1 -50.78 45.10 45.98
C MET A 1 -50.16 45.23 44.59
N LYS A 2 -48.82 45.33 44.57
CA LYS A 2 -47.81 45.09 43.51
C LYS A 2 -48.13 45.43 42.05
N LYS A 3 -47.50 46.51 41.56
CA LYS A 3 -47.14 46.70 40.14
C LYS A 3 -45.92 45.82 39.83
N ILE A 4 -46.01 44.99 38.81
CA ILE A 4 -44.91 44.15 38.33
C ILE A 4 -44.26 44.88 37.15
N THR A 5 -43.00 45.25 37.30
CA THR A 5 -42.17 45.83 36.24
C THR A 5 -41.49 44.70 35.49
N PHE A 6 -41.77 44.55 34.19
CA PHE A 6 -41.06 43.62 33.32
C PHE A 6 -39.70 44.23 32.96
N PHE A 7 -38.62 43.63 33.45
CA PHE A 7 -37.26 43.90 32.98
C PHE A 7 -37.00 43.02 31.75
N ILE A 8 -36.85 43.63 30.58
CA ILE A 8 -36.37 42.94 29.37
C ILE A 8 -34.84 42.86 29.49
N PHE A 9 -34.32 41.66 29.72
CA PHE A 9 -32.90 41.38 29.69
C PHE A 9 -32.53 41.06 28.23
N SER A 10 -31.90 42.00 27.54
CA SER A 10 -31.33 41.76 26.22
C SER A 10 -30.03 40.96 26.41
N ILE A 11 -30.06 39.67 26.08
CA ILE A 11 -28.85 38.84 26.02
C ILE A 11 -28.18 39.15 24.69
N LEU A 12 -27.08 39.91 24.72
CA LEU A 12 -26.13 39.94 23.62
C LEU A 12 -25.45 38.56 23.54
N LEU A 13 -25.89 37.72 22.59
CA LEU A 13 -25.05 36.61 22.11
C LEU A 13 -23.93 37.23 21.28
N SER A 14 -22.73 37.37 21.86
CA SER A 14 -21.52 37.56 21.08
C SER A 14 -21.19 36.21 20.42
N THR A 15 -21.47 36.08 19.13
CA THR A 15 -20.88 35.00 18.32
C THR A 15 -19.37 35.22 18.30
N LEU A 16 -18.63 34.37 19.00
CA LEU A 16 -17.17 34.27 18.82
C LEU A 16 -16.94 33.77 17.40
N SER A 17 -16.64 34.69 16.48
CA SER A 17 -16.11 34.32 15.17
C SER A 17 -14.66 33.92 15.38
N TYR A 18 -14.34 32.65 15.17
CA TYR A 18 -12.95 32.23 15.03
C TYR A 18 -12.42 32.77 13.69
N ALA A 19 -11.13 33.13 13.65
CA ALA A 19 -10.49 33.52 12.41
C ALA A 19 -10.38 32.28 11.50
N GLN A 20 -10.77 32.42 10.24
CA GLN A 20 -10.64 31.39 9.20
C GLN A 20 -10.67 32.07 7.83
N LEU A 21 -10.01 31.47 6.86
CA LEU A 21 -10.13 31.85 5.46
C LEU A 21 -11.19 30.96 4.80
N VAL A 22 -12.23 31.57 4.24
CA VAL A 22 -13.30 30.86 3.54
C VAL A 22 -13.41 31.43 2.13
N THR A 23 -13.34 30.58 1.11
CA THR A 23 -13.57 31.05 -0.26
C THR A 23 -15.06 31.45 -0.43
N PRO A 24 -15.39 32.43 -1.30
CA PRO A 24 -16.72 33.05 -1.31
C PRO A 24 -17.91 32.16 -1.75
N GLY A 25 -17.66 31.00 -2.37
CA GLY A 25 -18.68 30.12 -2.94
C GLY A 25 -19.29 30.71 -4.21
N THR A 26 -18.47 31.21 -5.13
CA THR A 26 -18.92 31.95 -6.32
C THR A 26 -18.65 31.23 -7.64
N GLY A 27 -18.14 30.00 -7.61
CA GLY A 27 -17.80 29.26 -8.82
C GLY A 27 -16.35 29.46 -9.27
N VAL A 28 -15.48 29.97 -8.39
CA VAL A 28 -14.13 30.44 -8.76
C VAL A 28 -13.08 29.40 -8.38
N TYR A 29 -12.12 29.21 -9.29
CA TYR A 29 -10.92 28.41 -9.05
C TYR A 29 -9.76 29.32 -8.69
N TYR A 30 -9.32 29.22 -7.43
CA TYR A 30 -8.21 29.99 -6.87
C TYR A 30 -6.89 29.22 -7.02
N ASN A 31 -5.80 29.94 -7.22
CA ASN A 31 -4.45 29.48 -6.87
C ASN A 31 -4.01 30.03 -5.50
N LEU A 32 -2.82 29.66 -5.00
CA LEU A 32 -2.33 30.12 -3.69
C LEU A 32 -2.14 31.63 -3.59
N SER A 33 -1.72 32.30 -4.68
CA SER A 33 -1.57 33.76 -4.69
C SER A 33 -2.93 34.45 -4.59
N GLU A 34 -3.91 34.00 -5.37
CA GLU A 34 -5.26 34.57 -5.35
C GLU A 34 -5.95 34.31 -4.01
N LEU A 35 -5.71 33.13 -3.41
CA LEU A 35 -6.22 32.81 -2.08
C LEU A 35 -5.54 33.67 -0.99
N SER A 36 -4.24 33.95 -1.14
CA SER A 36 -3.50 34.86 -0.25
C SER A 36 -4.00 36.30 -0.35
N ASP A 37 -4.37 36.74 -1.55
CA ASP A 37 -4.93 38.09 -1.78
C ASP A 37 -6.32 38.29 -1.11
N LEU A 38 -7.08 37.21 -0.85
CA LEU A 38 -8.33 37.29 -0.10
C LEU A 38 -8.11 37.68 1.36
N ASP A 39 -7.11 37.07 2.01
CA ASP A 39 -6.69 37.43 3.37
C ASP A 39 -5.20 37.12 3.62
N PRO A 40 -4.30 38.08 3.37
CA PRO A 40 -2.87 37.89 3.53
C PRO A 40 -2.43 37.80 5.00
N SER A 41 -3.34 38.08 5.95
CA SER A 41 -3.07 37.89 7.38
C SER A 41 -3.24 36.43 7.82
N ILE A 42 -4.02 35.64 7.07
CA ILE A 42 -4.25 34.21 7.30
C ILE A 42 -3.39 33.34 6.39
N LEU A 43 -3.33 33.65 5.10
CA LEU A 43 -2.45 32.96 4.15
C LEU A 43 -1.39 33.93 3.66
N SER A 44 -0.21 33.89 4.28
CA SER A 44 0.89 34.80 3.98
C SER A 44 1.90 34.18 3.01
N PHE A 45 2.57 35.00 2.21
CA PHE A 45 3.68 34.58 1.35
C PHE A 45 4.95 35.38 1.69
N ASP A 46 6.06 34.69 1.98
CA ASP A 46 7.32 35.33 2.38
C ASP A 46 8.30 35.58 1.21
N GLY A 47 7.87 35.32 -0.02
CA GLY A 47 8.70 35.32 -1.22
C GLY A 47 9.19 33.93 -1.65
N THR A 48 9.06 32.92 -0.78
CA THR A 48 9.49 31.54 -1.06
C THR A 48 8.42 30.49 -0.75
N LYS A 49 7.60 30.71 0.28
CA LYS A 49 6.60 29.75 0.74
C LYS A 49 5.35 30.45 1.24
N TYR A 50 4.24 29.74 1.16
CA TYR A 50 2.98 30.13 1.76
C TYR A 50 2.89 29.58 3.19
N THR A 51 2.31 30.34 4.11
CA THR A 51 2.02 29.91 5.48
C THR A 51 0.57 30.19 5.82
N LEU A 52 -0.19 29.15 6.13
CA LEU A 52 -1.57 29.18 6.58
C LEU A 52 -1.62 29.17 8.12
N SER A 53 -2.04 30.28 8.73
CA SER A 53 -2.06 30.48 10.18
C SER A 53 -3.41 30.22 10.85
N GLU A 54 -4.49 30.08 10.07
CA GLU A 54 -5.84 29.76 10.54
C GLU A 54 -6.50 28.71 9.64
N ASP A 55 -7.68 28.21 10.04
CA ASP A 55 -8.41 27.21 9.24
C ASP A 55 -8.73 27.74 7.83
N LEU A 56 -8.70 26.83 6.84
CA LEU A 56 -9.10 27.11 5.46
C LEU A 56 -10.35 26.29 5.13
N THR A 57 -11.38 26.94 4.57
CA THR A 57 -12.53 26.27 3.96
C THR A 57 -12.64 26.64 2.48
N ILE A 58 -12.55 25.64 1.60
CA ILE A 58 -12.85 25.78 0.18
C ILE A 58 -14.33 25.48 0.00
N ALA A 59 -15.13 26.52 -0.23
CA ALA A 59 -16.59 26.44 -0.31
C ALA A 59 -17.06 25.55 -1.49
N GLY A 60 -18.28 25.01 -1.36
CA GLY A 60 -18.83 24.00 -2.29
C GLY A 60 -18.75 24.32 -3.77
N ASP A 61 -18.94 25.58 -4.15
CA ASP A 61 -18.92 26.01 -5.55
C ASP A 61 -17.53 26.42 -6.04
N ASP A 62 -16.53 26.53 -5.15
CA ASP A 62 -15.18 26.99 -5.50
C ASP A 62 -14.17 25.82 -5.61
N GLY A 63 -12.99 26.12 -6.14
CA GLY A 63 -11.86 25.21 -6.13
C GLY A 63 -10.55 25.89 -5.76
N LEU A 64 -9.64 25.13 -5.15
CA LEU A 64 -8.22 25.48 -5.02
C LEU A 64 -7.43 24.59 -5.99
N ILE A 65 -6.78 25.21 -6.97
CA ILE A 65 -5.99 24.54 -8.01
C ILE A 65 -4.53 24.96 -7.87
N ILE A 66 -3.64 23.97 -7.74
CA ILE A 66 -2.20 24.17 -7.63
C ILE A 66 -1.50 23.38 -8.73
N ASN A 67 -0.76 24.09 -9.57
CA ASN A 67 0.04 23.53 -10.67
C ASN A 67 1.50 24.00 -10.61
N THR A 68 1.92 24.50 -9.44
CA THR A 68 3.27 24.99 -9.14
C THR A 68 3.92 24.13 -8.06
N THR A 69 5.25 24.11 -8.02
CA THR A 69 6.03 23.34 -7.03
C THR A 69 6.25 24.13 -5.73
N ASP A 70 5.28 24.97 -5.36
CA ASP A 70 5.36 25.82 -4.18
C ASP A 70 5.36 24.99 -2.89
N THR A 71 5.64 25.64 -1.76
CA THR A 71 5.48 25.08 -0.43
C THR A 71 4.34 25.77 0.30
N LEU A 72 3.41 24.99 0.85
CA LEU A 72 2.40 25.43 1.80
C LEU A 72 2.72 24.85 3.19
N LEU A 73 3.09 25.76 4.09
CA LEU A 73 3.18 25.47 5.52
C LEU A 73 1.83 25.70 6.19
N VAL A 74 1.46 24.84 7.12
CA VAL A 74 0.23 24.97 7.90
C VAL A 74 0.58 24.95 9.39
N ASP A 75 0.07 25.94 10.13
CA ASP A 75 0.29 26.02 11.56
C ASP A 75 -0.41 24.90 12.34
N ALA A 76 0.05 24.66 13.56
CA ALA A 76 -0.45 23.61 14.42
C ALA A 76 -1.97 23.72 14.64
N ASP A 77 -2.63 22.56 14.75
CA ASP A 77 -4.07 22.42 14.98
C ASP A 77 -4.99 23.03 13.89
N LYS A 78 -4.44 23.51 12.77
CA LYS A 78 -5.25 24.07 11.68
C LYS A 78 -5.71 23.01 10.69
N ARG A 79 -6.94 23.17 10.19
CA ARG A 79 -7.57 22.25 9.25
C ARG A 79 -7.82 22.91 7.91
N ILE A 80 -7.60 22.16 6.85
CA ILE A 80 -8.13 22.46 5.51
C ILE A 80 -9.42 21.66 5.31
N THR A 81 -10.54 22.33 5.15
CA THR A 81 -11.86 21.74 4.86
C THR A 81 -12.21 21.96 3.40
N VAL A 82 -12.54 20.89 2.70
CA VAL A 82 -12.87 20.92 1.27
C VAL A 82 -14.35 20.57 1.10
N GLU A 83 -15.16 21.59 0.81
CA GLU A 83 -16.56 21.42 0.39
C GLU A 83 -16.67 21.42 -1.14
N GLY A 84 -15.83 22.20 -1.82
CA GLY A 84 -15.71 22.23 -3.28
C GLY A 84 -14.60 21.32 -3.79
N GLN A 85 -13.59 21.89 -4.44
CA GLN A 85 -12.50 21.12 -5.05
C GLN A 85 -11.12 21.50 -4.50
N PHE A 86 -10.28 20.51 -4.24
CA PHE A 86 -8.86 20.74 -3.97
C PHE A 86 -8.00 19.87 -4.90
N ILE A 87 -7.37 20.52 -5.87
CA ILE A 87 -6.61 19.87 -6.92
C ILE A 87 -5.18 20.37 -6.89
N ILE A 88 -4.24 19.43 -6.82
CA ILE A 88 -2.81 19.64 -6.97
C ILE A 88 -2.36 18.71 -8.09
N ASP A 89 -1.94 19.28 -9.22
CA ASP A 89 -1.47 18.50 -10.37
C ASP A 89 -0.14 19.00 -10.88
N ILE A 90 0.93 18.35 -10.41
CA ILE A 90 2.30 18.68 -10.78
C ILE A 90 2.82 17.61 -11.75
N PRO A 91 3.40 17.98 -12.90
CA PRO A 91 4.01 17.03 -13.82
C PRO A 91 5.02 16.12 -13.11
N ASP A 92 5.04 14.83 -13.45
CA ASP A 92 5.88 13.82 -12.76
C ASP A 92 7.38 14.06 -12.91
N ASN A 93 7.79 14.91 -13.87
CA ASN A 93 9.18 15.31 -14.10
C ASN A 93 9.61 16.56 -13.31
N GLU A 94 8.70 17.16 -12.55
CA GLU A 94 8.95 18.34 -11.71
C GLU A 94 9.08 17.95 -10.23
N PRO A 95 9.73 18.78 -9.39
CA PRO A 95 9.70 18.63 -7.94
C PRO A 95 8.28 18.58 -7.39
N LYS A 96 8.09 17.86 -6.27
CA LYS A 96 6.78 17.78 -5.60
C LYS A 96 6.33 19.15 -5.08
N PHE A 97 5.03 19.41 -5.12
CA PHE A 97 4.44 20.40 -4.24
C PHE A 97 4.57 19.94 -2.78
N VAL A 98 4.95 20.82 -1.88
CA VAL A 98 5.19 20.47 -0.46
C VAL A 98 4.08 21.03 0.41
N LEU A 99 3.34 20.14 1.08
CA LEU A 99 2.36 20.47 2.11
C LEU A 99 2.82 19.90 3.45
N ARG A 100 3.10 20.77 4.43
CA ARG A 100 3.64 20.31 5.72
C ARG A 100 3.32 21.23 6.88
N ALA A 101 3.45 20.74 8.11
CA ALA A 101 3.39 21.62 9.27
C ALA A 101 4.52 22.65 9.30
N THR A 102 4.22 23.84 9.83
CA THR A 102 5.20 24.87 10.18
C THR A 102 6.16 24.37 11.27
N ASP A 103 5.64 23.67 12.28
CA ASP A 103 6.39 23.01 13.34
C ASP A 103 6.18 21.50 13.27
N THR A 104 7.25 20.75 13.01
CA THR A 104 7.18 19.28 12.87
C THR A 104 6.87 18.55 14.17
N LEU A 105 7.01 19.22 15.33
CA LEU A 105 6.61 18.67 16.63
C LEU A 105 5.13 18.89 16.93
N ASN A 106 4.48 19.82 16.22
CA ASN A 106 3.07 20.16 16.37
C ASN A 106 2.39 20.14 14.99
N PRO A 107 2.05 18.93 14.48
CA PRO A 107 1.32 18.75 13.22
C PRO A 107 0.05 19.59 13.09
N PHE A 108 -0.32 19.94 11.86
CA PHE A 108 -1.64 20.53 11.57
C PHE A 108 -2.72 19.45 11.59
N ASP A 109 -3.99 19.81 11.82
CA ASP A 109 -5.10 18.84 11.97
C ASP A 109 -5.30 17.98 10.71
N GLY A 110 -4.91 18.46 9.54
CA GLY A 110 -4.97 17.71 8.29
C GLY A 110 -6.00 18.26 7.32
N ILE A 111 -6.44 17.40 6.40
CA ILE A 111 -7.38 17.79 5.33
C ILE A 111 -8.64 16.95 5.45
N ARG A 112 -9.80 17.61 5.42
CA ARG A 112 -11.10 16.96 5.42
C ARG A 112 -11.86 17.29 4.15
N TYR A 113 -12.06 16.29 3.31
CA TYR A 113 -13.00 16.32 2.20
C TYR A 113 -14.40 16.01 2.70
N GLN A 114 -15.37 16.87 2.40
CA GLN A 114 -16.78 16.65 2.71
C GLN A 114 -17.45 15.79 1.64
N ASP A 115 -18.70 15.40 1.90
CA ASP A 115 -19.53 14.78 0.87
C ASP A 115 -19.67 15.74 -0.33
N LEU A 116 -19.76 15.18 -1.54
CA LEU A 116 -19.81 15.89 -2.83
C LEU A 116 -18.58 16.73 -3.24
N SER A 117 -17.55 16.84 -2.39
CA SER A 117 -16.29 17.49 -2.76
C SER A 117 -15.47 16.64 -3.75
N ALA A 118 -14.43 17.22 -4.36
CA ALA A 118 -13.49 16.46 -5.21
C ALA A 118 -12.03 16.73 -4.84
N GLY A 119 -11.20 15.69 -4.91
CA GLY A 119 -9.77 15.77 -4.64
C GLY A 119 -8.91 15.06 -5.67
N LEU A 120 -7.90 15.76 -6.18
CA LEU A 120 -6.85 15.18 -7.03
C LEU A 120 -5.49 15.67 -6.53
N PHE A 121 -4.68 14.77 -5.98
CA PHE A 121 -3.29 15.05 -5.64
C PHE A 121 -2.35 14.22 -6.52
N ASN A 122 -1.58 14.89 -7.37
CA ASN A 122 -0.53 14.29 -8.18
C ASN A 122 0.82 14.93 -7.87
N ASN A 123 1.81 14.09 -7.57
CA ASN A 123 3.18 14.50 -7.29
C ASN A 123 3.28 15.51 -6.13
N VAL A 124 2.74 15.11 -4.96
CA VAL A 124 2.67 15.92 -3.73
C VAL A 124 3.46 15.27 -2.59
N GLU A 125 4.11 16.07 -1.75
CA GLU A 125 4.67 15.65 -0.47
C GLU A 125 3.80 16.17 0.68
N ILE A 126 3.24 15.26 1.49
CA ILE A 126 2.41 15.56 2.66
C ILE A 126 3.07 15.02 3.92
N THR A 127 3.59 15.92 4.76
CA THR A 127 4.32 15.51 5.98
C THR A 127 3.87 16.24 7.22
N TYR A 128 3.97 15.57 8.37
CA TYR A 128 3.61 16.13 9.67
C TYR A 128 2.18 16.73 9.67
N SER A 129 1.22 15.97 9.15
CA SER A 129 -0.22 16.32 9.14
C SER A 129 -1.03 15.34 9.99
N GLY A 130 -2.27 15.70 10.32
CA GLY A 130 -3.28 14.79 10.87
C GLY A 130 -3.99 13.91 9.82
N GLY A 131 -3.40 13.77 8.61
CA GLY A 131 -3.88 12.92 7.53
C GLY A 131 -5.04 13.49 6.70
N LEU A 132 -5.55 12.66 5.80
CA LEU A 132 -6.61 12.96 4.85
C LEU A 132 -7.89 12.21 5.24
N LYS A 133 -8.91 12.93 5.67
CA LYS A 133 -10.26 12.39 5.86
C LYS A 133 -11.06 12.57 4.58
N VAL A 134 -11.26 11.46 3.87
CA VAL A 134 -11.93 11.42 2.57
C VAL A 134 -13.36 10.91 2.77
N VAL A 135 -14.32 11.84 2.81
CA VAL A 135 -15.76 11.49 2.87
C VAL A 135 -16.33 11.31 1.47
N THR A 136 -15.86 12.10 0.51
CA THR A 136 -16.27 12.02 -0.90
C THR A 136 -15.92 10.68 -1.56
N SER A 137 -16.68 10.31 -2.59
CA SER A 137 -16.36 9.22 -3.51
C SER A 137 -15.41 9.64 -4.64
N ASP A 138 -15.20 10.95 -4.86
CA ASP A 138 -14.35 11.48 -5.93
C ASP A 138 -12.99 11.92 -5.38
N PHE A 139 -12.08 10.95 -5.26
CA PHE A 139 -10.75 11.21 -4.73
C PHE A 139 -9.68 10.38 -5.46
N VAL A 140 -8.62 11.07 -5.87
CA VAL A 140 -7.44 10.48 -6.51
C VAL A 140 -6.19 11.02 -5.84
N ILE A 141 -5.28 10.13 -5.47
CA ILE A 141 -3.92 10.48 -5.10
C ILE A 141 -2.91 9.59 -5.81
N LYS A 142 -1.98 10.20 -6.52
CA LYS A 142 -0.95 9.49 -7.27
C LYS A 142 0.44 10.11 -7.16
N ASN A 143 1.46 9.29 -7.37
CA ASN A 143 2.85 9.71 -7.45
C ASN A 143 3.32 10.54 -6.24
N SER A 144 2.72 10.35 -5.05
CA SER A 144 2.88 11.25 -3.90
C SER A 144 3.64 10.59 -2.74
N TYR A 145 4.13 11.41 -1.81
CA TYR A 145 4.88 10.97 -0.62
C TYR A 145 4.15 11.43 0.64
N LEU A 146 3.75 10.49 1.49
CA LEU A 146 3.02 10.76 2.73
C LEU A 146 3.80 10.17 3.91
N SER A 147 4.40 11.03 4.75
CA SER A 147 5.23 10.54 5.85
C SER A 147 5.09 11.32 7.15
N TYR A 148 5.35 10.62 8.27
CA TYR A 148 5.32 11.20 9.62
C TYR A 148 3.98 11.88 9.96
N ASN A 149 2.89 11.43 9.35
CA ASN A 149 1.56 11.92 9.66
C ASN A 149 1.03 11.23 10.92
N VAL A 150 0.30 12.01 11.72
CA VAL A 150 -0.28 11.61 13.00
C VAL A 150 -1.80 11.50 12.90
N SER A 151 -2.47 11.16 14.00
CA SER A 151 -3.92 11.28 14.07
C SER A 151 -4.34 12.76 14.16
N GLY A 152 -5.34 13.14 13.37
CA GLY A 152 -6.02 14.45 13.44
C GLY A 152 -7.39 14.34 12.78
N ALA A 153 -7.59 15.08 11.69
CA ALA A 153 -8.76 14.98 10.81
C ALA A 153 -9.02 13.53 10.38
N ALA A 154 -7.94 12.80 10.04
CA ALA A 154 -7.99 11.36 9.81
C ALA A 154 -7.61 10.60 11.08
N THR A 155 -8.55 9.83 11.62
CA THR A 155 -8.41 9.12 12.91
C THR A 155 -8.19 7.60 12.75
N GLY A 156 -8.46 7.08 11.56
CA GLY A 156 -8.36 5.65 11.25
C GLY A 156 -7.05 5.24 10.59
N SER A 157 -6.48 6.12 9.78
CA SER A 157 -5.40 5.91 8.82
C SER A 157 -4.93 7.26 8.27
N THR A 158 -3.74 7.33 7.67
CA THR A 158 -3.23 8.52 6.96
C THR A 158 -4.18 8.95 5.85
N ILE A 159 -4.77 8.01 5.13
CA ILE A 159 -5.91 8.26 4.25
C ILE A 159 -7.11 7.46 4.78
N SER A 160 -8.06 8.15 5.39
CA SER A 160 -9.28 7.57 5.97
C SER A 160 -10.46 7.74 5.02
N LEU A 161 -10.82 6.64 4.37
CA LEU A 161 -11.87 6.58 3.35
C LEU A 161 -13.24 6.32 3.97
N SER A 162 -14.29 6.86 3.35
CA SER A 162 -15.68 6.70 3.82
C SER A 162 -16.65 6.25 2.72
N ASN A 163 -16.32 6.43 1.43
CA ASN A 163 -17.23 6.06 0.34
C ASN A 163 -16.48 5.81 -0.98
N GLY A 164 -17.15 5.17 -1.93
CA GLY A 164 -16.77 5.08 -3.34
C GLY A 164 -15.60 4.15 -3.64
N ALA A 165 -14.93 4.43 -4.76
CA ALA A 165 -13.75 3.70 -5.24
C ALA A 165 -12.55 4.65 -5.48
N PRO A 166 -12.02 5.32 -4.44
CA PRO A 166 -10.88 6.22 -4.59
C PRO A 166 -9.65 5.52 -5.20
N LEU A 167 -8.86 6.26 -5.98
CA LEU A 167 -7.62 5.77 -6.56
C LEU A 167 -6.41 6.24 -5.72
N ILE A 168 -5.65 5.29 -5.19
CA ILE A 168 -4.41 5.49 -4.44
C ILE A 168 -3.30 4.73 -5.17
N GLN A 169 -2.53 5.43 -6.00
CA GLN A 169 -1.60 4.79 -6.94
C GLN A 169 -0.18 5.35 -6.93
N ASN A 170 0.84 4.49 -6.98
CA ASN A 170 2.25 4.90 -7.12
C ASN A 170 2.72 5.87 -6.00
N ASN A 171 2.15 5.77 -4.80
CA ASN A 171 2.53 6.60 -3.68
C ASN A 171 3.52 5.89 -2.76
N THR A 172 4.22 6.67 -1.94
CA THR A 172 5.04 6.16 -0.85
C THR A 172 4.46 6.63 0.48
N PHE A 173 4.12 5.68 1.36
CA PHE A 173 3.67 5.90 2.73
C PHE A 173 4.77 5.47 3.69
N TYR A 174 5.29 6.39 4.49
CA TYR A 174 6.45 6.10 5.33
C TYR A 174 6.30 6.62 6.76
N LYS A 175 6.44 5.72 7.75
CA LYS A 175 6.49 6.09 9.18
C LYS A 175 5.33 6.99 9.65
N ASN A 176 4.13 6.74 9.16
CA ASN A 176 2.94 7.37 9.72
C ASN A 176 2.53 6.67 11.03
N ASP A 177 1.95 7.40 11.98
CA ASP A 177 1.51 6.84 13.28
C ASP A 177 0.32 5.90 13.15
N LEU A 178 -0.45 6.04 12.08
CA LEU A 178 -1.64 5.27 11.74
C LEU A 178 -1.39 4.41 10.48
N PRO A 179 -2.29 3.46 10.15
CA PRO A 179 -2.28 2.74 8.87
C PRO A 179 -2.18 3.69 7.67
N ALA A 180 -1.57 3.26 6.58
CA ALA A 180 -1.44 4.09 5.37
C ALA A 180 -2.81 4.42 4.77
N VAL A 181 -3.64 3.39 4.55
CA VAL A 181 -4.99 3.53 4.01
C VAL A 181 -5.94 2.68 4.84
N GLY A 182 -7.15 3.19 5.06
CA GLY A 182 -8.19 2.41 5.72
C GLY A 182 -9.59 2.99 5.59
N SER A 183 -10.57 2.14 5.86
CA SER A 183 -11.98 2.49 5.92
C SER A 183 -12.62 1.91 7.19
N GLY A 184 -13.76 2.46 7.60
CA GLY A 184 -14.49 1.97 8.77
C GLY A 184 -15.13 0.60 8.51
N ALA A 185 -15.28 -0.21 9.56
CA ALA A 185 -15.96 -1.52 9.49
C ALA A 185 -17.45 -1.44 9.09
N ASN A 186 -18.01 -0.23 9.04
CA ASN A 186 -19.37 0.10 8.64
C ASN A 186 -19.42 0.99 7.39
N GLN A 187 -18.31 1.11 6.65
CA GLN A 187 -18.20 1.91 5.44
C GLN A 187 -17.91 0.97 4.26
N GLU A 188 -18.81 0.95 3.28
CA GLU A 188 -18.63 0.20 2.04
C GLU A 188 -17.70 0.98 1.10
N VAL A 189 -16.43 0.56 1.01
CA VAL A 189 -15.41 1.25 0.20
C VAL A 189 -14.65 0.25 -0.65
N SER A 190 -14.62 0.50 -1.95
CA SER A 190 -13.99 -0.38 -2.95
C SER A 190 -12.80 0.33 -3.60
N ALA A 191 -11.83 0.75 -2.78
CA ALA A 191 -10.68 1.53 -3.23
C ALA A 191 -9.77 0.77 -4.21
N HIS A 192 -9.07 1.51 -5.06
CA HIS A 192 -7.99 0.99 -5.90
C HIS A 192 -6.64 1.41 -5.29
N ILE A 193 -5.99 0.50 -4.58
CA ILE A 193 -4.68 0.68 -3.92
C ILE A 193 -3.62 -0.03 -4.75
N LEU A 194 -2.95 0.71 -5.63
CA LEU A 194 -2.13 0.16 -6.71
C LEU A 194 -0.67 0.62 -6.66
N ASN A 195 0.27 -0.31 -6.74
CA ASN A 195 1.69 -0.01 -6.95
C ASN A 195 2.30 0.96 -5.93
N ASN A 196 1.83 0.95 -4.68
CA ASN A 196 2.34 1.82 -3.63
C ASN A 196 3.50 1.15 -2.87
N VAL A 197 4.41 1.97 -2.34
CA VAL A 197 5.39 1.55 -1.32
C VAL A 197 4.86 1.96 0.05
N ILE A 198 4.61 0.99 0.92
CA ILE A 198 3.98 1.17 2.21
C ILE A 198 4.92 0.61 3.27
N GLU A 199 5.67 1.49 3.93
CA GLU A 199 6.74 1.09 4.82
C GLU A 199 6.59 1.69 6.22
N LYS A 200 6.64 0.81 7.23
CA LYS A 200 6.74 1.18 8.65
C LYS A 200 5.62 2.11 9.11
N ASN A 201 4.42 1.98 8.56
CA ASN A 201 3.26 2.73 9.06
C ASN A 201 2.73 2.11 10.36
N THR A 202 1.82 2.81 11.03
CA THR A 202 1.31 2.43 12.36
C THR A 202 2.36 2.51 13.47
N GLN A 203 3.15 3.59 13.50
CA GLN A 203 4.20 3.82 14.50
C GLN A 203 3.67 3.97 15.95
N SER A 204 2.36 4.17 16.12
CA SER A 204 1.71 4.10 17.44
C SER A 204 1.61 2.66 18.01
N ASN A 205 2.11 1.66 17.28
CA ASN A 205 2.09 0.23 17.62
C ASN A 205 0.70 -0.27 18.05
N GLN A 206 -0.33 0.25 17.41
CA GLN A 206 -1.70 -0.21 17.61
C GLN A 206 -1.90 -1.56 16.93
N ASN A 207 -2.88 -2.33 17.41
CA ASN A 207 -3.33 -3.55 16.74
C ASN A 207 -4.12 -3.20 15.47
N ARG A 208 -3.41 -2.71 14.46
CA ARG A 208 -3.92 -2.30 13.15
C ARG A 208 -2.90 -2.67 12.07
N PRO A 209 -3.34 -3.15 10.90
CA PRO A 209 -2.45 -3.39 9.77
C PRO A 209 -2.03 -2.09 9.07
N GLN A 210 -1.08 -2.16 8.14
CA GLN A 210 -0.73 -1.02 7.30
C GLN A 210 -1.82 -0.66 6.28
N LEU A 211 -2.56 -1.66 5.79
CA LEU A 211 -3.81 -1.48 5.03
C LEU A 211 -4.99 -2.05 5.81
N ASN A 212 -5.90 -1.19 6.27
CA ASN A 212 -7.00 -1.57 7.16
C ASN A 212 -8.37 -1.30 6.51
N MET A 213 -8.84 -2.24 5.71
CA MET A 213 -10.05 -2.07 4.90
C MET A 213 -11.27 -2.72 5.57
N GLY A 214 -12.38 -1.99 5.57
CA GLY A 214 -13.69 -2.47 5.94
C GLY A 214 -14.38 -3.28 4.83
N PRO A 215 -15.72 -3.40 4.87
CA PRO A 215 -16.51 -4.03 3.83
C PRO A 215 -16.38 -3.31 2.48
N THR A 216 -16.71 -4.04 1.42
CA THR A 216 -16.79 -3.50 0.06
C THR A 216 -18.25 -3.34 -0.31
N GLY A 217 -18.58 -2.32 -1.09
CA GLY A 217 -19.92 -2.20 -1.67
C GLY A 217 -20.12 -3.25 -2.77
N SER A 218 -20.91 -2.90 -3.78
CA SER A 218 -21.09 -3.72 -4.97
C SER A 218 -19.85 -3.82 -5.88
N ASP A 219 -18.85 -2.97 -5.68
CA ASP A 219 -17.63 -2.92 -6.48
C ASP A 219 -16.45 -3.61 -5.76
N THR A 220 -15.37 -3.85 -6.48
CA THR A 220 -14.22 -4.66 -6.02
C THR A 220 -13.14 -3.79 -5.41
N LEU A 221 -12.76 -4.08 -4.17
CA LEU A 221 -11.53 -3.56 -3.55
C LEU A 221 -10.32 -4.16 -4.26
N LYS A 222 -9.42 -3.33 -4.79
CA LYS A 222 -8.21 -3.78 -5.47
C LYS A 222 -6.98 -3.37 -4.69
N ILE A 223 -6.20 -4.35 -4.23
CA ILE A 223 -4.91 -4.15 -3.59
C ILE A 223 -3.89 -4.89 -4.46
N LYS A 224 -3.27 -4.17 -5.41
CA LYS A 224 -2.42 -4.80 -6.42
C LYS A 224 -1.03 -4.18 -6.55
N GLY A 225 0.00 -5.01 -6.71
CA GLY A 225 1.35 -4.56 -7.02
C GLY A 225 2.03 -3.75 -5.91
N ASN A 226 1.51 -3.76 -4.68
CA ASN A 226 2.05 -2.94 -3.59
C ASN A 226 3.21 -3.64 -2.89
N THR A 227 4.16 -2.86 -2.39
CA THR A 227 5.22 -3.33 -1.49
C THR A 227 4.92 -2.86 -0.08
N ILE A 228 4.68 -3.78 0.85
CA ILE A 228 4.23 -3.54 2.23
C ILE A 228 5.25 -4.11 3.21
N ILE A 229 6.06 -3.25 3.80
CA ILE A 229 7.16 -3.65 4.69
C ILE A 229 6.90 -3.12 6.10
N GLY A 230 6.77 -4.02 7.07
CA GLY A 230 6.54 -3.65 8.45
C GLY A 230 7.78 -3.09 9.14
N ASP A 231 7.56 -2.46 10.30
CA ASP A 231 8.62 -2.11 11.22
C ASP A 231 8.79 -3.25 12.23
N PRO A 232 9.93 -3.98 12.26
CA PRO A 232 10.13 -5.07 13.22
C PRO A 232 10.03 -4.64 14.69
N VAL A 233 10.19 -3.35 14.98
CA VAL A 233 10.00 -2.80 16.34
C VAL A 233 8.51 -2.65 16.69
N MET A 234 7.64 -2.47 15.69
CA MET A 234 6.20 -2.33 15.86
C MET A 234 5.52 -3.70 15.77
N THR A 235 5.63 -4.45 16.87
CA THR A 235 5.22 -5.86 16.93
C THR A 235 3.72 -6.12 16.75
N LYS A 236 2.85 -5.11 16.83
CA LYS A 236 1.39 -5.29 16.75
C LYS A 236 0.80 -5.05 15.36
N VAL A 237 1.61 -4.63 14.40
CA VAL A 237 1.17 -4.07 13.11
C VAL A 237 1.13 -5.16 12.04
N GLY A 238 -0.04 -5.44 11.47
CA GLY A 238 -0.21 -6.37 10.35
C GLY A 238 0.09 -5.77 8.97
N GLY A 239 0.12 -6.60 7.92
CA GLY A 239 0.26 -6.16 6.54
C GLY A 239 -1.05 -5.61 5.97
N ILE A 240 -1.95 -6.53 5.60
CA ILE A 240 -3.27 -6.23 5.01
C ILE A 240 -4.37 -6.88 5.84
N SER A 241 -5.41 -6.12 6.19
CA SER A 241 -6.68 -6.67 6.67
C SER A 241 -7.83 -6.16 5.84
N VAL A 242 -8.71 -7.07 5.42
CA VAL A 242 -10.03 -6.78 4.86
C VAL A 242 -11.06 -7.43 5.75
N SER A 243 -11.97 -6.65 6.33
CA SER A 243 -12.86 -7.18 7.37
C SER A 243 -14.26 -6.60 7.34
N ASN A 244 -15.26 -7.47 7.53
CA ASN A 244 -16.62 -7.07 7.87
C ASN A 244 -17.05 -7.79 9.15
N PHE A 245 -17.60 -7.03 10.08
CA PHE A 245 -18.16 -7.56 11.32
C PHE A 245 -19.64 -7.21 11.48
N LEU A 246 -20.24 -6.67 10.41
CA LEU A 246 -21.60 -6.16 10.37
C LEU A 246 -22.43 -6.80 9.24
N SER A 247 -21.99 -7.96 8.74
CA SER A 247 -22.67 -8.75 7.69
C SER A 247 -22.79 -8.06 6.32
N TYR A 248 -21.98 -7.04 6.07
CA TYR A 248 -21.79 -6.46 4.73
C TYR A 248 -20.98 -7.42 3.84
N ASN A 249 -20.90 -7.13 2.55
CA ASN A 249 -20.14 -7.94 1.61
C ASN A 249 -18.66 -7.54 1.59
N ILE A 250 -17.80 -8.49 1.22
CA ILE A 250 -16.43 -8.22 0.79
C ILE A 250 -16.26 -8.83 -0.61
N ILE A 251 -15.71 -8.06 -1.53
CA ILE A 251 -15.29 -8.45 -2.87
C ILE A 251 -13.91 -7.83 -3.06
N ALA A 252 -12.86 -8.64 -2.94
CA ALA A 252 -11.48 -8.16 -2.95
C ALA A 252 -10.60 -8.92 -3.95
N GLU A 253 -9.70 -8.18 -4.59
CA GLU A 253 -8.57 -8.71 -5.36
C GLU A 253 -7.28 -8.24 -4.68
N ILE A 254 -6.55 -9.17 -4.07
CA ILE A 254 -5.28 -8.93 -3.40
C ILE A 254 -4.21 -9.66 -4.21
N GLU A 255 -3.59 -8.95 -5.14
CA GLU A 255 -2.78 -9.57 -6.19
C GLU A 255 -1.39 -8.97 -6.34
N ASP A 256 -0.38 -9.81 -6.57
CA ASP A 256 0.98 -9.39 -6.92
C ASP A 256 1.63 -8.42 -5.91
N ASN A 257 1.26 -8.53 -4.63
CA ASN A 257 1.86 -7.70 -3.57
C ASN A 257 3.06 -8.39 -2.93
N VAL A 258 3.99 -7.59 -2.42
CA VAL A 258 5.12 -8.04 -1.59
C VAL A 258 4.86 -7.61 -0.14
N ILE A 259 4.74 -8.55 0.79
CA ILE A 259 4.29 -8.31 2.17
C ILE A 259 5.29 -8.92 3.14
N LEU A 260 6.11 -8.07 3.77
CA LEU A 260 7.28 -8.48 4.54
C LEU A 260 7.30 -7.89 5.94
N ASN A 261 7.80 -8.65 6.92
CA ASN A 261 8.16 -8.14 8.24
C ASN A 261 7.03 -7.45 9.02
N ASN A 262 5.78 -7.90 8.83
CA ASN A 262 4.64 -7.44 9.64
C ASN A 262 4.33 -8.47 10.75
N ARG A 263 3.33 -8.21 11.57
CA ARG A 263 2.81 -9.19 12.55
C ARG A 263 2.13 -10.39 11.90
N TYR A 264 1.49 -10.16 10.75
CA TYR A 264 0.83 -11.14 9.90
C TYR A 264 0.79 -10.56 8.48
N GLY A 265 0.68 -11.41 7.46
CA GLY A 265 0.64 -10.99 6.06
C GLY A 265 -0.73 -10.41 5.67
N ILE A 266 -1.67 -11.29 5.37
CA ILE A 266 -3.04 -10.97 4.92
C ILE A 266 -4.06 -11.55 5.91
N THR A 267 -5.10 -10.79 6.22
CA THR A 267 -6.29 -11.27 6.92
C THR A 267 -7.56 -10.95 6.15
N VAL A 268 -8.44 -11.94 6.00
CA VAL A 268 -9.83 -11.73 5.57
C VAL A 268 -10.76 -12.25 6.66
N ALA A 269 -11.54 -11.35 7.26
CA ALA A 269 -12.39 -11.65 8.41
C ALA A 269 -13.85 -11.24 8.19
N GLY A 270 -14.78 -12.15 8.49
CA GLY A 270 -16.23 -11.94 8.31
C GLY A 270 -16.86 -12.83 7.24
N GLY A 271 -18.16 -13.09 7.34
CA GLY A 271 -18.92 -13.82 6.32
C GLY A 271 -19.15 -13.00 5.05
N ASN A 272 -19.83 -13.53 4.04
CA ASN A 272 -20.15 -12.86 2.77
C ASN A 272 -18.92 -12.26 2.08
N ALA A 273 -17.79 -12.97 2.12
CA ALA A 273 -16.53 -12.48 1.61
C ALA A 273 -16.07 -13.31 0.40
N TYR A 274 -15.95 -12.64 -0.73
CA TYR A 274 -15.20 -13.11 -1.88
C TYR A 274 -13.82 -12.44 -1.88
N ALA A 275 -12.75 -13.22 -1.96
CA ALA A 275 -11.42 -12.68 -2.18
C ALA A 275 -10.58 -13.56 -3.11
N MET A 276 -9.99 -12.95 -4.13
CA MET A 276 -8.90 -13.53 -4.90
C MET A 276 -7.58 -13.08 -4.27
N ILE A 277 -6.77 -14.04 -3.79
CA ILE A 277 -5.44 -13.79 -3.23
C ILE A 277 -4.45 -14.48 -4.17
N LYS A 278 -3.81 -13.72 -5.06
CA LYS A 278 -3.01 -14.32 -6.14
C LYS A 278 -1.63 -13.69 -6.30
N GLY A 279 -0.60 -14.50 -6.55
CA GLY A 279 0.72 -13.99 -6.95
C GLY A 279 1.46 -13.18 -5.89
N ASN A 280 1.02 -13.20 -4.63
CA ASN A 280 1.65 -12.42 -3.57
C ASN A 280 2.90 -13.11 -3.02
N ILE A 281 3.89 -12.33 -2.63
CA ILE A 281 5.06 -12.76 -1.84
C ILE A 281 4.80 -12.33 -0.40
N ILE A 282 4.69 -13.30 0.52
CA ILE A 282 4.26 -13.10 1.90
C ILE A 282 5.28 -13.75 2.84
N GLU A 283 6.24 -12.95 3.31
CA GLU A 283 7.40 -13.49 4.02
C GLU A 283 7.68 -12.82 5.36
N ASP A 284 8.16 -13.63 6.31
CA ASP A 284 8.68 -13.17 7.60
C ASP A 284 7.70 -12.29 8.37
N ASN A 285 6.39 -12.53 8.21
CA ASN A 285 5.38 -11.79 8.95
C ASN A 285 5.18 -12.40 10.34
N ASN A 286 6.16 -12.20 11.21
CA ASN A 286 6.26 -12.86 12.52
C ASN A 286 6.70 -11.90 13.65
N THR A 287 6.53 -10.58 13.50
CA THR A 287 7.16 -9.59 14.41
C THR A 287 6.71 -9.67 15.88
N GLU A 288 5.47 -10.07 16.18
CA GLU A 288 5.02 -10.32 17.57
C GLU A 288 5.59 -11.62 18.14
N ASN A 289 5.99 -12.55 17.26
CA ASN A 289 6.52 -13.88 17.57
C ASN A 289 5.67 -14.67 18.58
N ASN A 290 4.35 -14.44 18.57
CA ASN A 290 3.39 -15.15 19.40
C ASN A 290 2.32 -15.80 18.50
N PRO A 291 2.35 -17.12 18.30
CA PRO A 291 1.46 -17.80 17.36
C PRO A 291 -0.02 -17.74 17.78
N ALA A 292 -0.33 -17.46 19.05
CA ALA A 292 -1.71 -17.30 19.52
C ALA A 292 -2.30 -15.92 19.22
N LEU A 293 -1.45 -14.94 18.88
CA LEU A 293 -1.87 -13.56 18.62
C LEU A 293 -1.73 -13.18 17.14
N GLY A 294 -1.05 -13.95 16.32
CA GLY A 294 -0.89 -13.66 14.89
C GLY A 294 0.20 -14.50 14.24
N GLY A 295 0.84 -13.95 13.21
CA GLY A 295 1.95 -14.58 12.52
C GLY A 295 1.57 -15.44 11.32
N SER A 296 0.32 -15.42 10.87
CA SER A 296 -0.04 -16.12 9.63
C SER A 296 0.40 -15.34 8.40
N GLY A 297 0.87 -16.04 7.37
CA GLY A 297 0.98 -15.49 6.03
C GLY A 297 -0.40 -15.05 5.53
N ILE A 298 -1.37 -15.97 5.57
CA ILE A 298 -2.79 -15.67 5.33
C ILE A 298 -3.63 -16.19 6.51
N SER A 299 -4.51 -15.36 7.06
CA SER A 299 -5.48 -15.77 8.08
C SER A 299 -6.90 -15.51 7.62
N LEU A 300 -7.74 -16.54 7.72
CA LEU A 300 -9.15 -16.49 7.34
C LEU A 300 -10.01 -16.83 8.54
N SER A 301 -11.03 -16.01 8.80
CA SER A 301 -11.99 -16.28 9.86
C SER A 301 -13.40 -15.83 9.48
N SER A 302 -14.38 -16.68 9.75
CA SER A 302 -15.80 -16.37 9.49
C SER A 302 -16.70 -16.99 10.55
N SER A 303 -17.78 -16.29 10.90
CA SER A 303 -18.81 -16.81 11.79
C SER A 303 -19.80 -17.76 11.10
N ASN A 304 -19.76 -17.83 9.76
CA ASN A 304 -20.60 -18.71 8.95
C ASN A 304 -19.87 -19.17 7.66
N ASP A 305 -20.34 -20.24 7.04
CA ASP A 305 -19.87 -20.76 5.74
C ASP A 305 -20.42 -19.92 4.57
N SER A 306 -20.01 -18.67 4.47
CA SER A 306 -20.36 -17.80 3.33
C SER A 306 -19.15 -17.08 2.74
N GLN A 307 -17.95 -17.54 3.10
CA GLN A 307 -16.73 -17.09 2.45
C GLN A 307 -16.50 -17.89 1.16
N THR A 308 -15.91 -17.23 0.17
CA THR A 308 -15.39 -17.82 -1.05
C THR A 308 -14.02 -17.19 -1.29
N ILE A 309 -13.00 -17.78 -0.66
CA ILE A 309 -11.63 -17.31 -0.77
C ILE A 309 -10.88 -18.22 -1.72
N ILE A 310 -10.23 -17.64 -2.72
CA ILE A 310 -9.44 -18.38 -3.71
C ILE A 310 -8.00 -17.91 -3.59
N ALA A 311 -7.07 -18.84 -3.38
CA ALA A 311 -5.65 -18.53 -3.31
C ALA A 311 -4.86 -19.29 -4.37
N ARG A 312 -4.13 -18.55 -5.22
CA ARG A 312 -3.33 -19.10 -6.32
C ARG A 312 -1.95 -18.48 -6.37
N GLU A 313 -0.94 -19.26 -6.74
CA GLU A 313 0.37 -18.75 -7.14
C GLU A 313 1.06 -17.86 -6.07
N ASN A 314 0.69 -17.96 -4.79
CA ASN A 314 1.31 -17.18 -3.73
C ASN A 314 2.58 -17.86 -3.22
N GLU A 315 3.55 -17.06 -2.82
CA GLU A 315 4.75 -17.51 -2.10
C GLU A 315 4.63 -17.13 -0.63
N ILE A 316 4.59 -18.12 0.27
CA ILE A 316 4.31 -17.92 1.69
C ILE A 316 5.45 -18.54 2.50
N ARG A 317 6.30 -17.70 3.11
CA ARG A 317 7.55 -18.17 3.73
C ARG A 317 7.87 -17.56 5.09
N GLY A 318 8.51 -18.31 5.98
CA GLY A 318 9.08 -17.77 7.23
C GLY A 318 8.08 -17.18 8.24
N ASN A 319 6.77 -17.34 8.01
CA ASN A 319 5.73 -16.88 8.91
C ASN A 319 5.57 -17.85 10.10
N LEU A 320 4.85 -17.49 11.17
CA LEU A 320 4.55 -18.45 12.26
C LEU A 320 3.56 -19.54 11.83
N TRP A 321 2.71 -19.21 10.86
CA TRP A 321 1.78 -20.08 10.19
C TRP A 321 1.77 -19.74 8.70
N GLY A 322 1.68 -20.72 7.80
CA GLY A 322 1.49 -20.45 6.38
C GLY A 322 0.10 -19.86 6.15
N ILE A 323 -0.92 -20.71 6.24
CA ILE A 323 -2.33 -20.31 6.20
C ILE A 323 -3.07 -20.84 7.42
N THR A 324 -3.86 -19.99 8.08
CA THR A 324 -4.83 -20.41 9.11
C THR A 324 -6.25 -20.23 8.61
N VAL A 325 -7.05 -21.29 8.73
CA VAL A 325 -8.48 -21.28 8.37
C VAL A 325 -9.26 -21.57 9.65
N ILE A 326 -10.06 -20.60 10.11
CA ILE A 326 -10.59 -20.58 11.48
C ILE A 326 -12.11 -20.40 11.47
N ASN A 327 -12.78 -21.03 12.46
CA ASN A 327 -14.23 -21.01 12.66
C ASN A 327 -14.97 -21.66 11.48
N GLN A 328 -15.76 -20.90 10.72
CA GLN A 328 -16.47 -21.36 9.52
C GLN A 328 -15.92 -20.71 8.25
N ALA A 329 -14.64 -20.31 8.24
CA ALA A 329 -13.96 -19.83 7.04
C ALA A 329 -13.57 -20.99 6.12
N SER A 330 -13.59 -20.79 4.80
CA SER A 330 -13.16 -21.77 3.81
C SER A 330 -12.19 -21.12 2.82
N ILE A 331 -11.38 -21.95 2.18
CA ILE A 331 -10.45 -21.53 1.13
C ILE A 331 -10.34 -22.60 0.07
N ASP A 332 -10.36 -22.16 -1.18
CA ASP A 332 -9.96 -22.95 -2.34
C ASP A 332 -8.48 -22.64 -2.63
N LEU A 333 -7.64 -23.63 -2.38
CA LEU A 333 -6.21 -23.64 -2.67
C LEU A 333 -5.87 -24.42 -3.95
N GLY A 334 -6.84 -24.86 -4.72
CA GLY A 334 -6.66 -25.51 -6.01
C GLY A 334 -7.61 -26.69 -6.19
N THR A 335 -8.08 -26.88 -7.42
CA THR A 335 -9.00 -27.94 -7.86
C THR A 335 -8.35 -28.79 -8.96
N ASP A 336 -9.07 -29.79 -9.48
CA ASP A 336 -8.62 -30.66 -10.56
C ASP A 336 -8.48 -29.94 -11.92
N THR A 337 -9.14 -28.80 -12.08
CA THR A 337 -9.20 -28.01 -13.32
C THR A 337 -8.54 -26.64 -13.19
N ASP A 338 -8.26 -26.21 -11.97
CA ASP A 338 -7.59 -24.95 -11.62
C ASP A 338 -6.65 -25.18 -10.43
N LEU A 339 -5.43 -25.63 -10.71
CA LEU A 339 -4.44 -25.99 -9.70
C LEU A 339 -3.94 -24.76 -8.93
N GLY A 340 -3.57 -24.99 -7.66
CA GLY A 340 -3.22 -23.95 -6.72
C GLY A 340 -1.94 -23.17 -7.04
N TYR A 341 -0.85 -23.89 -7.26
CA TYR A 341 0.50 -23.34 -7.44
C TYR A 341 1.00 -22.42 -6.32
N ASN A 342 0.41 -22.50 -5.12
CA ASN A 342 0.97 -21.82 -3.95
C ASN A 342 2.23 -22.55 -3.49
N ARG A 343 3.22 -21.80 -2.98
CA ARG A 343 4.52 -22.31 -2.53
C ARG A 343 4.74 -21.96 -1.07
N PHE A 344 5.10 -22.98 -0.29
CA PHE A 344 5.28 -22.87 1.16
C PHE A 344 6.71 -23.25 1.55
N SER A 345 7.35 -22.42 2.37
CA SER A 345 8.65 -22.74 2.98
C SER A 345 8.73 -22.22 4.42
N ASP A 346 9.21 -23.04 5.34
CA ASP A 346 9.65 -22.60 6.68
C ASP A 346 8.62 -21.78 7.48
N ASN A 347 7.33 -21.96 7.21
CA ASN A 347 6.29 -21.38 8.06
C ASN A 347 6.13 -22.27 9.28
N GLY A 348 6.37 -21.76 10.48
CA GLY A 348 6.34 -22.61 11.66
C GLY A 348 6.48 -21.89 12.99
N ASN A 349 6.09 -22.59 14.04
CA ASN A 349 6.18 -22.13 15.41
C ASN A 349 6.47 -23.30 16.35
N ASN A 350 7.12 -23.02 17.47
CA ASN A 350 7.50 -24.04 18.47
C ASN A 350 8.27 -25.25 17.89
N GLY A 351 9.05 -25.03 16.82
CA GLY A 351 9.81 -26.08 16.14
C GLY A 351 8.99 -26.99 15.21
N ILE A 352 7.72 -26.65 14.95
CA ILE A 352 6.84 -27.39 14.04
C ILE A 352 6.50 -26.50 12.84
N THR A 353 6.55 -27.08 11.64
CA THR A 353 6.19 -26.42 10.39
C THR A 353 4.69 -26.58 10.12
N TYR A 354 4.02 -25.48 9.77
CA TYR A 354 2.61 -25.43 9.43
C TYR A 354 2.43 -24.65 8.11
N ALA A 355 2.38 -25.36 6.99
CA ALA A 355 2.04 -24.75 5.70
C ALA A 355 0.55 -24.38 5.65
N LEU A 356 -0.32 -25.28 6.14
CA LEU A 356 -1.75 -25.04 6.27
C LEU A 356 -2.25 -25.57 7.62
N TYR A 357 -3.06 -24.77 8.30
CA TYR A 357 -3.75 -25.14 9.53
C TYR A 357 -5.27 -24.99 9.32
N ASN A 358 -5.93 -26.09 8.95
CA ASN A 358 -7.38 -26.13 8.80
C ASN A 358 -8.04 -26.39 10.15
N ASN A 359 -8.44 -25.34 10.86
CA ASN A 359 -9.13 -25.43 12.13
C ASN A 359 -10.66 -25.35 11.97
N THR A 360 -11.17 -25.97 10.92
CA THR A 360 -12.60 -25.97 10.60
C THR A 360 -13.08 -27.39 10.30
N SER A 361 -14.40 -27.60 10.38
CA SER A 361 -15.03 -28.87 9.98
C SER A 361 -15.22 -29.02 8.47
N MET A 362 -14.79 -28.03 7.67
CA MET A 362 -15.01 -28.00 6.24
C MET A 362 -13.88 -28.66 5.49
N ASP A 363 -14.23 -29.45 4.48
CA ASP A 363 -13.28 -30.02 3.55
C ASP A 363 -12.73 -28.90 2.65
N LEU A 364 -11.41 -28.90 2.44
CA LEU A 364 -10.70 -27.90 1.64
C LEU A 364 -10.08 -28.55 0.42
N SER A 365 -10.28 -27.92 -0.75
CA SER A 365 -9.58 -28.27 -1.97
C SER A 365 -8.23 -27.56 -2.00
N ALA A 366 -7.13 -28.29 -2.06
CA ALA A 366 -5.76 -27.75 -2.01
C ALA A 366 -4.82 -28.45 -3.00
N MET A 367 -5.34 -28.73 -4.19
CA MET A 367 -4.62 -29.47 -5.23
C MET A 367 -3.55 -28.62 -5.91
N GLY A 368 -2.44 -29.23 -6.32
CA GLY A 368 -1.45 -28.52 -7.15
C GLY A 368 -0.54 -27.54 -6.43
N ASN A 369 -0.40 -27.63 -5.10
CA ASN A 369 0.48 -26.76 -4.32
C ASN A 369 1.85 -27.39 -4.04
N CYS A 370 2.85 -26.53 -3.80
CA CYS A 370 4.18 -26.88 -3.34
C CYS A 370 4.27 -26.69 -1.83
N TRP A 371 4.14 -27.78 -1.07
CA TRP A 371 4.01 -27.74 0.39
C TRP A 371 5.33 -27.59 1.14
N ILE A 372 6.43 -28.03 0.53
CA ILE A 372 7.78 -27.98 1.11
C ILE A 372 8.74 -27.55 0.01
N GLU A 373 8.88 -26.25 -0.21
CA GLU A 373 9.73 -25.70 -1.27
C GLU A 373 11.19 -26.14 -1.17
N SER A 374 11.70 -26.31 0.06
CA SER A 374 13.06 -26.81 0.30
C SER A 374 13.26 -28.29 -0.04
N ASN A 375 12.18 -29.05 -0.26
CA ASN A 375 12.19 -30.45 -0.68
C ASN A 375 11.11 -30.71 -1.73
N GLU A 376 11.37 -30.30 -2.98
CA GLU A 376 10.43 -30.47 -4.09
C GLU A 376 10.07 -31.94 -4.41
N SER A 377 10.86 -32.88 -3.92
CA SER A 377 10.62 -34.33 -4.05
C SER A 377 9.84 -34.93 -2.88
N ALA A 378 9.34 -34.10 -1.95
CA ALA A 378 8.62 -34.54 -0.77
C ALA A 378 7.46 -35.49 -1.14
N GLY A 379 7.43 -36.64 -0.47
CA GLY A 379 6.36 -37.61 -0.62
C GLY A 379 5.12 -37.23 0.19
N THR A 380 4.02 -37.97 -0.02
CA THR A 380 2.75 -37.78 0.71
C THR A 380 2.93 -37.69 2.22
N THR A 381 3.74 -38.55 2.83
CA THR A 381 3.97 -38.54 4.29
C THR A 381 4.65 -37.27 4.79
N GLU A 382 5.57 -36.69 4.02
CA GLU A 382 6.26 -35.45 4.43
C GLU A 382 5.32 -34.26 4.30
N ILE A 383 4.51 -34.23 3.23
CA ILE A 383 3.50 -33.20 2.98
C ILE A 383 2.40 -33.23 4.04
N GLU A 384 1.93 -34.42 4.40
CA GLU A 384 0.95 -34.63 5.47
C GLU A 384 1.41 -33.96 6.77
N ASN A 385 2.70 -34.04 7.12
CA ASN A 385 3.22 -33.50 8.38
C ASN A 385 3.21 -31.96 8.47
N VAL A 386 3.00 -31.24 7.36
CA VAL A 386 2.94 -29.77 7.35
C VAL A 386 1.52 -29.22 7.16
N ILE A 387 0.53 -30.10 7.07
CA ILE A 387 -0.89 -29.78 6.91
C ILE A 387 -1.62 -30.30 8.14
N PHE A 388 -2.20 -29.41 8.94
CA PHE A 388 -3.05 -29.81 10.07
C PHE A 388 -4.51 -29.87 9.65
N HIS A 389 -5.15 -31.04 9.78
CA HIS A 389 -6.54 -31.26 9.35
C HIS A 389 -7.17 -32.51 10.00
N LYS A 390 -8.18 -33.11 9.35
CA LYS A 390 -8.92 -34.30 9.83
C LYS A 390 -8.07 -35.48 10.32
N ASN A 391 -6.88 -35.67 9.73
CA ASN A 391 -5.99 -36.77 10.12
C ASN A 391 -5.33 -36.54 11.48
N ASP A 392 -5.20 -35.27 11.90
CA ASP A 392 -4.73 -34.88 13.23
C ASP A 392 -5.87 -34.80 14.26
N ASP A 393 -7.02 -34.29 13.84
CA ASP A 393 -8.25 -34.21 14.65
C ASP A 393 -9.48 -34.59 13.84
N SER A 394 -10.10 -35.72 14.21
CA SER A 394 -11.26 -36.29 13.52
C SER A 394 -12.50 -35.41 13.41
N THR A 395 -12.56 -34.29 14.15
CA THR A 395 -13.67 -33.32 14.09
C THR A 395 -13.52 -32.29 12.98
N LEU A 396 -12.33 -32.22 12.36
CA LEU A 396 -11.99 -31.28 11.30
C LEU A 396 -12.27 -31.85 9.91
N GLY A 397 -12.29 -30.97 8.92
CA GLY A 397 -12.47 -31.33 7.52
C GLY A 397 -11.19 -31.86 6.87
N LEU A 398 -11.36 -32.65 5.81
CA LEU A 398 -10.26 -33.20 5.03
C LEU A 398 -9.63 -32.10 4.17
N VAL A 399 -8.32 -32.17 3.95
CA VAL A 399 -7.63 -31.32 2.98
C VAL A 399 -7.23 -32.22 1.82
N ASP A 400 -7.72 -31.94 0.62
CA ASP A 400 -7.27 -32.62 -0.59
C ASP A 400 -6.03 -31.90 -1.14
N PHE A 401 -4.86 -32.40 -0.77
CA PHE A 401 -3.57 -31.91 -1.26
C PHE A 401 -3.02 -32.73 -2.43
N SER A 402 -3.88 -33.48 -3.14
CA SER A 402 -3.46 -34.29 -4.29
C SER A 402 -2.88 -33.44 -5.42
N GLN A 403 -2.22 -34.12 -6.37
CA GLN A 403 -1.53 -33.46 -7.50
C GLN A 403 -0.51 -32.39 -7.07
N TRP A 404 0.05 -32.49 -5.85
CA TRP A 404 1.06 -31.54 -5.37
C TRP A 404 2.22 -31.43 -6.36
N THR A 405 2.74 -30.21 -6.51
CA THR A 405 3.84 -29.91 -7.43
C THR A 405 4.57 -28.66 -6.98
N CYS A 406 5.90 -28.67 -7.14
CA CYS A 406 6.74 -27.49 -7.00
C CYS A 406 7.15 -26.88 -8.35
N SER A 407 6.63 -27.42 -9.46
CA SER A 407 6.78 -26.81 -10.78
C SER A 407 6.04 -25.48 -10.84
N THR A 408 6.70 -24.45 -11.36
CA THR A 408 6.09 -23.15 -11.60
C THR A 408 5.32 -23.15 -12.94
N LEU A 409 4.17 -22.47 -13.01
CA LEU A 409 3.38 -22.36 -14.25
C LEU A 409 3.80 -21.17 -15.14
N GLY A 410 4.89 -20.47 -14.80
CA GLY A 410 5.47 -19.39 -15.59
C GLY A 410 6.75 -19.83 -16.29
N THR A 411 7.02 -19.29 -17.48
CA THR A 411 8.41 -19.23 -17.96
C THR A 411 9.24 -18.59 -16.86
N GLU A 412 10.31 -19.25 -16.41
CA GLU A 412 11.24 -18.71 -15.42
C GLU A 412 11.41 -17.20 -15.64
N LEU A 413 10.85 -16.38 -14.76
CA LEU A 413 11.41 -15.05 -14.56
C LEU A 413 12.77 -15.37 -13.97
N PRO A 414 13.88 -15.15 -14.70
CA PRO A 414 15.17 -15.47 -14.16
C PRO A 414 15.30 -14.66 -12.88
N LYS A 415 15.83 -15.26 -11.81
CA LYS A 415 16.50 -14.49 -10.77
C LYS A 415 17.59 -13.69 -11.49
N LEU A 416 17.24 -12.49 -11.96
CA LEU A 416 18.19 -11.56 -12.53
C LEU A 416 19.00 -11.05 -11.34
N SER A 417 20.10 -11.76 -11.07
CA SER A 417 21.24 -11.20 -10.37
C SER A 417 21.55 -9.87 -11.07
N GLN A 418 21.19 -8.75 -10.43
CA GLN A 418 21.40 -7.41 -10.97
C GLN A 418 22.86 -7.27 -11.44
N ILE A 419 23.05 -6.81 -12.68
CA ILE A 419 24.40 -6.50 -13.17
C ILE A 419 24.76 -5.12 -12.63
N ASN A 420 25.64 -5.09 -11.62
CA ASN A 420 26.17 -3.83 -11.12
C ASN A 420 27.21 -3.27 -12.10
N ILE A 421 26.91 -2.12 -12.71
CA ILE A 421 27.82 -1.42 -13.62
C ILE A 421 28.46 -0.23 -12.89
N TYR A 422 29.79 -0.19 -12.87
CA TYR A 422 30.54 0.87 -12.18
C TYR A 422 31.84 1.25 -12.91
N PRO A 423 32.27 2.53 -12.85
CA PRO A 423 31.54 3.66 -12.29
C PRO A 423 30.31 4.00 -13.15
N ASN A 424 29.25 4.50 -12.51
CA ASN A 424 28.11 5.10 -13.19
C ASN A 424 27.73 6.37 -12.40
N PRO A 425 27.93 7.59 -12.93
CA PRO A 425 28.39 7.92 -14.29
C PRO A 425 29.84 7.51 -14.59
N ALA A 426 30.09 7.05 -15.83
CA ALA A 426 31.39 6.61 -16.33
C ALA A 426 32.07 7.68 -17.20
N SER A 427 33.40 7.63 -17.32
CA SER A 427 34.16 8.53 -18.20
C SER A 427 34.92 7.78 -19.29
N ASN A 428 35.74 6.79 -18.92
CA ASN A 428 36.61 6.09 -19.88
C ASN A 428 36.29 4.60 -20.03
N GLU A 429 35.80 3.97 -18.97
CA GLU A 429 35.55 2.54 -18.91
C GLU A 429 34.46 2.23 -17.90
N ILE A 430 33.81 1.08 -18.08
CA ILE A 430 32.90 0.48 -17.10
C ILE A 430 33.39 -0.90 -16.72
N HIS A 431 33.04 -1.29 -15.52
CA HIS A 431 33.22 -2.60 -14.94
C HIS A 431 31.87 -3.20 -14.58
N PHE A 432 31.71 -4.50 -14.71
CA PHE A 432 30.52 -5.23 -14.26
C PHE A 432 30.86 -6.70 -14.00
N ASN A 433 30.10 -7.36 -13.14
CA ASN A 433 30.30 -8.78 -12.90
C ASN A 433 29.47 -9.61 -13.89
N ASN A 434 30.13 -10.33 -14.81
CA ASN A 434 29.45 -11.22 -15.76
C ASN A 434 29.08 -12.58 -15.14
N VAL A 435 28.25 -12.57 -14.08
CA VAL A 435 27.88 -13.77 -13.32
C VAL A 435 26.94 -14.74 -14.06
N ASN A 436 26.25 -14.29 -15.12
CA ASN A 436 25.26 -15.08 -15.86
C ASN A 436 25.72 -15.44 -17.29
N GLU A 437 27.04 -15.48 -17.54
CA GLU A 437 27.64 -15.87 -18.83
C GLU A 437 27.06 -15.12 -20.06
N PHE A 438 26.79 -13.82 -19.93
CA PHE A 438 26.38 -13.01 -21.07
C PHE A 438 27.47 -13.02 -22.13
N LYS A 439 27.05 -13.18 -23.40
CA LYS A 439 27.94 -13.29 -24.56
C LYS A 439 28.06 -12.00 -25.34
N THR A 440 27.06 -11.13 -25.24
CA THR A 440 27.02 -9.87 -25.99
C THR A 440 26.55 -8.72 -25.11
N LEU A 441 27.10 -7.54 -25.36
CA LEU A 441 26.70 -6.27 -24.75
C LEU A 441 26.48 -5.23 -25.84
N LYS A 442 25.27 -4.65 -25.89
CA LYS A 442 24.86 -3.62 -26.85
C LYS A 442 24.54 -2.32 -26.13
N PHE A 443 25.03 -1.20 -26.66
CA PHE A 443 24.75 0.14 -26.16
C PHE A 443 23.74 0.81 -27.07
N TYR A 444 22.59 1.20 -26.53
CA TYR A 444 21.57 1.97 -27.25
C TYR A 444 21.49 3.39 -26.70
N ASN A 445 21.36 4.38 -27.58
CA ASN A 445 21.06 5.75 -27.13
C ASN A 445 19.58 5.91 -26.78
N ILE A 446 19.19 7.08 -26.28
CA ILE A 446 17.79 7.39 -25.90
C ILE A 446 16.78 7.29 -27.05
N ASN A 447 17.25 7.35 -28.31
CA ASN A 447 16.42 7.19 -29.50
C ASN A 447 16.34 5.72 -29.97
N GLY A 448 16.90 4.77 -29.21
CA GLY A 448 16.94 3.35 -29.55
C GLY A 448 17.95 2.97 -30.64
N GLN A 449 18.85 3.88 -31.02
CA GLN A 449 19.89 3.58 -32.02
C GLN A 449 21.04 2.79 -31.38
N LEU A 450 21.50 1.73 -32.05
CA LEU A 450 22.66 0.95 -31.62
C LEU A 450 23.96 1.75 -31.83
N MET A 451 24.68 1.99 -30.74
CA MET A 451 25.87 2.85 -30.69
C MET A 451 27.16 2.06 -30.60
N LYS A 452 27.12 0.89 -29.95
CA LYS A 452 28.27 -0.03 -29.81
C LYS A 452 27.79 -1.44 -29.50
N GLU A 453 28.50 -2.43 -30.00
CA GLU A 453 28.30 -3.85 -29.70
C GLU A 453 29.64 -4.46 -29.30
N VAL A 454 29.65 -5.28 -28.25
CA VAL A 454 30.84 -5.94 -27.72
C VAL A 454 30.52 -7.41 -27.43
N GLU A 455 31.38 -8.31 -27.90
CA GLU A 455 31.36 -9.71 -27.46
C GLU A 455 32.02 -9.83 -26.09
N LEU A 456 31.36 -10.50 -25.16
CA LEU A 456 31.81 -10.68 -23.79
C LEU A 456 32.48 -12.05 -23.65
N ILE A 457 33.66 -12.05 -23.04
CA ILE A 457 34.41 -13.27 -22.71
C ILE A 457 34.22 -13.57 -21.22
N GLN A 458 34.15 -14.84 -20.85
CA GLN A 458 34.01 -15.28 -19.46
C GLN A 458 35.15 -14.70 -18.60
N ASN A 459 34.79 -14.07 -17.47
CA ASN A 459 35.68 -13.33 -16.55
C ASN A 459 36.25 -11.99 -17.08
N GLU A 460 35.86 -11.54 -18.27
CA GLU A 460 36.19 -10.19 -18.73
C GLU A 460 35.11 -9.20 -18.31
N ASN A 461 35.42 -8.43 -17.27
CA ASN A 461 34.48 -7.56 -16.57
C ASN A 461 34.70 -6.07 -16.87
N LYS A 462 35.41 -5.73 -17.97
CA LYS A 462 35.83 -4.35 -18.27
C LYS A 462 35.56 -3.99 -19.73
N ILE A 463 34.93 -2.83 -19.95
CA ILE A 463 34.62 -2.30 -21.29
C ILE A 463 35.07 -0.85 -21.40
N ASN A 464 35.92 -0.57 -22.38
CA ASN A 464 36.31 0.80 -22.70
C ASN A 464 35.16 1.53 -23.42
N LEU A 465 34.84 2.72 -22.96
CA LEU A 465 33.81 3.59 -23.52
C LEU A 465 34.46 4.49 -24.57
N SER A 466 34.25 4.14 -25.84
CA SER A 466 34.68 4.95 -26.99
C SER A 466 33.46 5.43 -27.77
N ILE A 467 32.45 5.89 -27.03
CA ILE A 467 31.18 6.41 -27.53
C ILE A 467 30.90 7.78 -26.90
N PRO A 468 30.14 8.67 -27.56
CA PRO A 468 29.93 10.03 -27.07
C PRO A 468 29.32 10.11 -25.67
N GLN A 469 29.47 11.25 -25.01
CA GLN A 469 28.81 11.55 -23.74
C GLN A 469 27.28 11.49 -23.91
N GLY A 470 26.57 10.97 -22.92
CA GLY A 470 25.12 10.83 -22.99
C GLY A 470 24.57 9.70 -22.13
N LEU A 471 23.26 9.51 -22.22
CA LEU A 471 22.54 8.43 -21.56
C LEU A 471 22.40 7.23 -22.50
N TYR A 472 22.73 6.04 -21.99
CA TYR A 472 22.70 4.80 -22.74
C TYR A 472 21.95 3.69 -21.99
N PHE A 473 21.30 2.82 -22.76
CA PHE A 473 20.76 1.55 -22.30
C PHE A 473 21.68 0.42 -22.76
N LEU A 474 22.22 -0.33 -21.81
CA LEU A 474 23.15 -1.42 -22.01
C LEU A 474 22.39 -2.73 -21.96
N LYS A 475 22.23 -3.37 -23.12
CA LYS A 475 21.56 -4.65 -23.25
C LYS A 475 22.60 -5.77 -23.25
N PHE A 476 22.61 -6.60 -22.21
CA PHE A 476 23.41 -7.81 -22.13
C PHE A 476 22.55 -8.99 -22.60
N SER A 477 23.10 -9.85 -23.47
CA SER A 477 22.39 -11.02 -24.00
C SER A 477 23.26 -12.27 -23.98
N SER A 478 22.67 -13.40 -23.59
CA SER A 478 23.20 -14.78 -23.73
C SER A 478 22.22 -15.61 -24.57
N ASP A 479 22.47 -16.92 -24.72
CA ASP A 479 21.54 -17.81 -25.45
C ASP A 479 20.18 -17.96 -24.75
N GLN A 480 20.10 -17.66 -23.45
CA GLN A 480 18.93 -17.91 -22.61
C GLN A 480 18.40 -16.65 -21.89
N HIS A 481 19.17 -15.56 -21.83
CA HIS A 481 18.86 -14.41 -20.98
C HIS A 481 19.15 -13.08 -21.67
N GLU A 482 18.32 -12.07 -21.38
CA GLU A 482 18.59 -10.67 -21.72
C GLU A 482 18.33 -9.76 -20.51
N ILE A 483 19.21 -8.80 -20.25
CA ILE A 483 19.02 -7.76 -19.23
C ILE A 483 19.42 -6.40 -19.80
N THR A 484 18.70 -5.36 -19.40
CA THR A 484 18.99 -3.98 -19.82
C THR A 484 19.28 -3.11 -18.61
N GLU A 485 20.44 -2.45 -18.62
CA GLU A 485 20.91 -1.57 -17.55
C GLU A 485 21.10 -0.13 -18.06
N LYS A 486 21.02 0.85 -17.15
CA LYS A 486 21.17 2.27 -17.49
C LYS A 486 22.59 2.75 -17.20
N LEU A 487 23.24 3.41 -18.16
CA LEU A 487 24.57 4.01 -18.00
C LEU A 487 24.60 5.48 -18.41
N ILE A 488 25.23 6.31 -17.60
CA ILE A 488 25.54 7.71 -17.92
C ILE A 488 27.02 7.82 -18.27
N ILE A 489 27.35 8.37 -19.44
CA ILE A 489 28.73 8.64 -19.87
C ILE A 489 28.99 10.15 -19.84
N LYS A 490 30.02 10.57 -19.11
CA LYS A 490 30.39 11.96 -18.82
C LYS A 490 31.51 12.51 -19.67
#